data_AF-A0AAD3M8K1-F1
#
_entry.id   AF-A0AAD3M8K1-F1
#
_cell.length_a   1.000
_cell.length_b   1.000
_cell.length_c   1.000
_cell.angle_alpha   90.00
_cell.angle_beta   90.00
_cell.angle_gamma   90.00
#
_symmetry.space_group_name_H-M   'P 1'
#
loop_
_entity.id
_entity.type
_entity.pdbx_description
1 polymer ?
#
loop_
_entity_poly.entity_id
_entity_poly.type
_entity_poly.pdbx_seq_one_letter_code
_entity_poly.pdbx_strand_id
1 'polypeptide(L)'
;MIPAEKLYELESNSSLYSTHKQIYDENMLKAFQFNVLLFSNLLSNPNFDKDDDDYQPRIYTATPWSTAIGSPSVSSYKHFCTPIHNSLIFKHNEINWEANVFMKQYECSNQGVRCKPLPVTRLIARNQLPQQSNILFRNWLLVGWLLCQGKYICQVQDFKLNLAHIAENGTQVLPYPCPDDQYVLRFVVRP
;
A
#
# COMPACT_ATOMS: atom_id res chain seq x y z
N MET A 1 -5.78 10.66 -32.80
CA MET A 1 -6.20 10.95 -31.41
C MET A 1 -5.60 12.28 -31.00
N ILE A 2 -6.36 13.19 -30.38
CA ILE A 2 -5.83 14.48 -29.90
C ILE A 2 -5.14 14.22 -28.55
N PRO A 3 -3.86 14.61 -28.35
CA PRO A 3 -3.17 14.43 -27.07
C PRO A 3 -3.85 15.17 -25.92
N ALA A 4 -3.75 14.61 -24.70
CA ALA A 4 -4.35 15.18 -23.48
C ALA A 4 -3.92 16.64 -23.25
N GLU A 5 -2.65 16.93 -23.55
CA GLU A 5 -2.01 18.23 -23.39
C GLU A 5 -2.66 19.27 -24.31
N LYS A 6 -2.94 18.86 -25.55
CA LYS A 6 -3.61 19.71 -26.53
C LYS A 6 -5.07 19.94 -26.18
N LEU A 7 -5.73 18.98 -25.52
CA LEU A 7 -7.09 19.16 -25.02
C LEU A 7 -7.14 20.12 -23.84
N TYR A 8 -6.17 20.04 -22.93
CA TYR A 8 -6.04 20.96 -21.79
C TYR A 8 -5.77 22.40 -22.24
N GLU A 9 -4.95 22.60 -23.28
CA GLU A 9 -4.68 23.91 -23.86
C GLU A 9 -5.89 24.58 -24.54
N LEU A 10 -6.98 23.84 -24.82
CA LEU A 10 -8.16 24.41 -25.50
C LEU A 10 -8.93 25.38 -24.61
N GLU A 11 -8.95 25.16 -23.29
CA GLU A 11 -9.63 26.03 -22.34
C GLU A 11 -9.02 27.45 -22.34
N SER A 12 -7.70 27.53 -22.47
CA SER A 12 -6.96 28.80 -22.43
C SER A 12 -6.77 29.45 -23.80
N ASN A 13 -6.68 28.68 -24.89
CA ASN A 13 -6.26 29.19 -26.19
C ASN A 13 -7.37 29.24 -27.27
N SER A 14 -8.55 28.63 -27.04
CA SER A 14 -9.60 28.54 -28.05
C SER A 14 -10.73 29.54 -27.82
N SER A 15 -10.99 30.42 -28.80
CA SER A 15 -12.19 31.26 -28.80
C SER A 15 -13.49 30.46 -28.96
N LEU A 16 -13.41 29.22 -29.45
CA LEU A 16 -14.56 28.31 -29.55
C LEU A 16 -14.94 27.73 -28.18
N TYR A 17 -13.98 27.59 -27.27
CA TYR A 17 -14.23 27.10 -25.91
C TYR A 17 -15.14 28.07 -25.14
N SER A 18 -14.84 29.38 -25.17
CA SER A 18 -15.67 30.39 -24.49
C SER A 18 -17.07 30.50 -25.09
N THR A 19 -17.22 30.25 -26.39
CA THR A 19 -18.50 30.33 -27.09
C THR A 19 -19.40 29.10 -26.83
N HIS A 20 -18.81 27.91 -26.69
CA HIS A 20 -19.53 26.63 -26.57
C HIS A 20 -19.10 25.84 -25.33
N LYS A 21 -18.95 26.55 -24.20
CA LYS A 21 -18.37 26.01 -22.98
C LYS A 21 -18.99 24.68 -22.54
N GLN A 22 -20.32 24.59 -22.51
CA GLN A 22 -21.04 23.40 -22.08
C GLN A 22 -20.72 22.16 -22.95
N ILE A 23 -20.64 22.34 -24.28
CA ILE A 23 -20.34 21.24 -25.20
C ILE A 23 -18.88 20.79 -25.05
N TYR A 24 -17.97 21.73 -24.82
CA TYR A 24 -16.56 21.42 -24.58
C TYR A 24 -16.37 20.69 -23.25
N ASP A 25 -16.97 21.17 -22.16
CA ASP A 25 -16.81 20.56 -20.83
C ASP A 25 -17.33 19.10 -20.82
N GLU A 26 -18.49 18.83 -21.42
CA GLU A 26 -19.07 17.49 -21.51
C GLU A 26 -18.20 16.52 -22.33
N ASN A 27 -17.61 16.99 -23.44
CA ASN A 27 -16.83 16.14 -24.33
C ASN A 27 -15.36 16.04 -23.92
N MET A 28 -14.83 17.04 -23.22
CA MET A 28 -13.48 17.03 -22.67
C MET A 28 -13.37 16.00 -21.53
N LEU A 29 -14.38 15.91 -20.65
CA LEU A 29 -14.44 14.88 -19.61
C LEU A 29 -14.48 13.47 -20.21
N LYS A 30 -15.25 13.26 -21.29
CA LYS A 30 -15.24 12.01 -22.05
C LYS A 30 -13.90 11.74 -22.71
N ALA A 31 -13.22 12.77 -23.22
CA ALA A 31 -11.91 12.63 -23.85
C ALA A 31 -10.79 12.35 -22.84
N PHE A 32 -10.84 12.90 -21.63
CA PHE A 32 -9.90 12.59 -20.55
C PHE A 32 -10.05 11.16 -20.03
N GLN A 33 -11.24 10.56 -20.09
CA GLN A 33 -11.39 9.12 -19.81
C GLN A 33 -10.51 8.24 -20.74
N PHE A 34 -10.14 8.74 -21.93
CA PHE A 34 -9.28 8.04 -22.89
C PHE A 34 -7.86 8.60 -22.99
N ASN A 35 -7.56 9.71 -22.31
CA ASN A 35 -6.28 10.40 -22.41
C ASN A 35 -5.62 10.48 -21.03
N VAL A 36 -4.65 9.60 -20.81
CA VAL A 36 -3.79 9.61 -19.62
C VAL A 36 -2.93 10.87 -19.66
N LEU A 37 -3.27 11.88 -18.87
CA LEU A 37 -2.51 13.11 -18.76
C LEU A 37 -1.16 12.83 -18.08
N LEU A 38 -0.06 13.33 -18.64
CA LEU A 38 1.28 13.10 -18.11
C LEU A 38 1.45 13.76 -16.73
N PHE A 39 1.98 13.00 -15.76
CA PHE A 39 2.20 13.47 -14.39
C PHE A 39 3.05 14.75 -14.30
N SER A 40 3.99 14.94 -15.23
CA SER A 40 4.79 16.16 -15.33
C SER A 40 3.97 17.43 -15.52
N ASN A 41 2.84 17.33 -16.23
CA ASN A 41 1.97 18.47 -16.53
C ASN A 41 0.99 18.76 -15.38
N LEU A 42 0.70 17.77 -14.52
CA LEU A 42 -0.02 18.01 -13.28
C LEU A 42 0.85 18.78 -12.28
N LEU A 43 2.13 18.43 -12.18
CA LEU A 43 3.08 19.06 -11.27
C LEU A 43 3.34 20.55 -11.54
N SER A 44 3.09 21.04 -12.76
CA SER A 44 3.25 22.46 -13.11
C SER A 44 2.02 23.30 -12.77
N ASN A 45 0.90 22.69 -12.37
CA ASN A 45 -0.30 23.42 -11.99
C ASN A 45 -0.22 23.86 -10.52
N PRO A 46 -0.32 25.17 -10.20
CA PRO A 46 -0.26 25.65 -8.81
C PRO A 46 -1.44 25.20 -7.94
N ASN A 47 -2.54 24.74 -8.55
CA ASN A 47 -3.70 24.17 -7.84
C ASN A 47 -3.56 22.67 -7.58
N PHE A 48 -2.52 22.03 -8.13
CA PHE A 48 -2.25 20.62 -7.89
C PHE A 48 -1.36 20.46 -6.66
N ASP A 49 -1.94 19.96 -5.57
CA ASP A 49 -1.18 19.55 -4.41
C ASP A 49 -0.70 18.12 -4.59
N LYS A 50 0.60 17.96 -4.89
CA LYS A 50 1.23 16.64 -5.06
C LYS A 50 1.13 15.79 -3.78
N ASP A 51 1.10 16.43 -2.62
CA ASP A 51 1.14 15.75 -1.33
C ASP A 51 -0.26 15.36 -0.85
N ASP A 52 -1.33 15.77 -1.56
CA ASP A 52 -2.69 15.33 -1.32
C ASP A 52 -2.80 13.80 -1.38
N ASP A 53 -3.43 13.23 -0.34
CA ASP A 53 -3.62 11.79 -0.17
C ASP A 53 -4.30 11.12 -1.39
N ASP A 54 -5.14 11.84 -2.13
CA ASP A 54 -5.84 11.31 -3.29
C ASP A 54 -4.91 11.15 -4.52
N TYR A 55 -3.78 11.86 -4.55
CA TYR A 55 -2.77 11.82 -5.62
C TYR A 55 -1.50 11.06 -5.26
N GLN A 56 -1.36 10.63 -4.00
CA GLN A 56 -0.26 9.73 -3.62
C GLN A 56 -0.41 8.39 -4.37
N PRO A 57 0.71 7.81 -4.84
CA PRO A 57 0.67 6.52 -5.50
C PRO A 57 -0.01 5.49 -4.59
N ARG A 58 -1.15 4.95 -5.08
CA ARG A 58 -1.93 3.86 -4.45
C ARG A 58 -1.19 2.51 -4.51
N ILE A 59 0.13 2.56 -4.38
CA ILE A 59 0.94 1.38 -4.23
C ILE A 59 0.64 0.89 -2.81
N TYR A 60 0.28 -0.37 -2.68
CA TYR A 60 -0.06 -1.00 -1.39
C TYR A 60 1.09 -0.97 -0.36
N THR A 61 2.24 -0.39 -0.71
CA THR A 61 3.40 -0.13 0.14
C THR A 61 3.37 1.24 0.82
N ALA A 62 2.39 2.09 0.55
CA ALA A 62 2.18 3.38 1.22
C ALA A 62 1.13 3.26 2.35
N THR A 63 1.03 4.29 3.19
CA THR A 63 -0.13 4.46 4.08
C THR A 63 -1.37 4.74 3.23
N PRO A 64 -2.57 4.27 3.59
CA PRO A 64 -2.90 3.45 4.77
C PRO A 64 -2.60 1.95 4.59
N TRP A 65 -2.41 1.46 3.36
CA TRP A 65 -2.34 0.04 3.00
C TRP A 65 -1.17 -0.76 3.56
N SER A 66 -0.19 -0.08 4.17
CA SER A 66 0.96 -0.73 4.78
C SER A 66 1.39 -0.09 6.08
N THR A 67 2.09 -0.90 6.87
CA THR A 67 2.77 -0.43 8.07
C THR A 67 4.15 -1.06 8.17
N ALA A 68 5.11 -0.30 8.69
CA ALA A 68 6.47 -0.74 8.88
C ALA A 68 6.79 -0.91 10.37
N ILE A 69 7.47 -2.01 10.70
CA ILE A 69 8.07 -2.30 12.01
C ILE A 69 9.58 -2.39 11.78
N GLY A 70 10.35 -1.55 12.48
CA GLY A 70 11.82 -1.54 12.42
C GLY A 70 12.45 -2.79 13.04
N SER A 71 13.79 -2.88 12.97
CA SER A 71 14.58 -4.07 13.34
C SER A 71 14.00 -4.79 14.55
N PRO A 72 13.44 -6.00 14.35
CA PRO A 72 12.73 -6.70 15.39
C PRO A 72 13.74 -7.52 16.20
N SER A 73 14.62 -6.86 16.95
CA SER A 73 15.38 -7.53 18.01
C SER A 73 14.49 -7.89 19.20
N VAL A 74 13.28 -7.31 19.25
CA VAL A 74 12.26 -7.51 20.28
C VAL A 74 10.90 -7.71 19.62
N SER A 75 10.03 -8.48 20.27
CA SER A 75 8.61 -8.60 19.91
C SER A 75 7.97 -7.21 19.78
N SER A 76 7.23 -6.98 18.70
CA SER A 76 6.63 -5.68 18.41
C SER A 76 5.21 -5.83 17.88
N TYR A 77 4.36 -4.86 18.20
CA TYR A 77 2.96 -4.81 17.80
C TYR A 77 2.65 -3.45 17.22
N LYS A 78 1.88 -3.42 16.13
CA LYS A 78 1.46 -2.18 15.48
C LYS A 78 0.05 -2.30 14.94
N HIS A 79 -0.72 -1.24 15.14
CA HIS A 79 -2.08 -1.12 14.62
C HIS A 79 -2.12 -0.13 13.46
N PHE A 80 -2.94 -0.42 12.47
CA PHE A 80 -3.22 0.50 11.36
C PHE A 80 -4.58 0.19 10.75
N CYS A 81 -5.20 1.20 10.15
CA CYS A 81 -6.48 1.05 9.46
C CYS A 81 -6.27 1.09 7.96
N THR A 82 -7.03 0.30 7.20
CA THR A 82 -7.13 0.42 5.75
C THR A 82 -8.58 0.51 5.32
N PRO A 83 -8.92 1.22 4.25
CA PRO A 83 -10.26 1.10 3.68
C PRO A 83 -10.49 -0.34 3.18
N ILE A 84 -11.75 -0.75 3.01
CA ILE A 84 -12.10 -2.08 2.51
C ILE A 84 -11.63 -2.29 1.06
N HIS A 85 -11.63 -1.24 0.25
CA HIS A 85 -11.27 -1.29 -1.16
C HIS A 85 -10.59 0.02 -1.58
N ASN A 86 -9.85 0.01 -2.70
CA ASN A 86 -9.13 1.17 -3.22
C ASN A 86 -10.04 2.26 -3.82
N SER A 87 -11.34 2.03 -3.89
CA SER A 87 -12.29 2.98 -4.46
C SER A 87 -12.69 4.03 -3.42
N LEU A 88 -12.85 5.27 -3.87
CA LEU A 88 -13.22 6.41 -3.01
C LEU A 88 -14.53 6.20 -2.23
N ILE A 89 -15.46 5.41 -2.78
CA ILE A 89 -16.73 5.07 -2.12
C ILE A 89 -16.55 4.29 -0.79
N PHE A 90 -15.41 3.63 -0.58
CA PHE A 90 -15.11 2.87 0.63
C PHE A 90 -14.16 3.60 1.59
N LYS A 91 -13.87 4.89 1.37
CA LYS A 91 -12.93 5.67 2.19
C LYS A 91 -13.30 5.67 3.69
N HIS A 92 -14.59 5.70 4.01
CA HIS A 92 -15.08 5.71 5.39
C HIS A 92 -15.28 4.32 6.00
N ASN A 93 -15.20 3.26 5.19
CA ASN A 93 -15.38 1.90 5.65
C ASN A 93 -14.00 1.28 5.85
N GLU A 94 -13.49 1.38 7.07
CA GLU A 94 -12.15 0.94 7.43
C GLU A 94 -12.12 -0.41 8.14
N ILE A 95 -11.04 -1.15 7.90
CA ILE A 95 -10.67 -2.38 8.57
C ILE A 95 -9.47 -2.07 9.46
N ASN A 96 -9.60 -2.40 10.75
CA ASN A 96 -8.50 -2.28 11.70
C ASN A 96 -7.64 -3.55 11.67
N TRP A 97 -6.35 -3.39 11.37
CA TRP A 97 -5.37 -4.45 11.29
C TRP A 97 -4.39 -4.40 12.47
N GLU A 98 -4.00 -5.59 12.92
CA GLU A 98 -2.97 -5.79 13.92
C GLU A 98 -1.82 -6.58 13.29
N ALA A 99 -0.66 -5.93 13.18
CA ALA A 99 0.59 -6.49 12.74
C ALA A 99 1.47 -6.79 13.96
N ASN A 100 1.80 -8.07 14.15
CA ASN A 100 2.60 -8.56 15.27
C ASN A 100 3.85 -9.25 14.77
N VAL A 101 4.93 -9.09 15.52
CA VAL A 101 6.18 -9.83 15.33
C VAL A 101 6.48 -10.58 16.63
N PHE A 102 6.48 -11.90 16.54
CA PHE A 102 6.74 -12.79 17.67
C PHE A 102 8.16 -13.32 17.59
N MET A 103 8.90 -13.08 18.67
CA MET A 103 10.27 -13.56 18.84
C MET A 103 10.31 -14.82 19.70
N LYS A 104 9.27 -15.06 20.51
CA LYS A 104 9.26 -16.14 21.51
C LYS A 104 8.00 -16.99 21.38
N GLN A 105 8.16 -18.28 21.66
CA GLN A 105 7.08 -19.27 21.54
C GLN A 105 5.89 -18.97 22.46
N TYR A 106 6.13 -18.48 23.68
CA TYR A 106 5.06 -18.24 24.66
C TYR A 106 4.11 -17.12 24.20
N GLU A 107 4.61 -16.12 23.46
CA GLU A 107 3.80 -15.00 22.96
C GLU A 107 2.73 -15.50 22.01
N CYS A 108 3.12 -16.47 21.18
CA CYS A 108 2.23 -17.18 20.28
C CYS A 108 1.25 -18.11 20.98
N SER A 109 1.71 -18.85 22.00
CA SER A 109 0.85 -19.72 22.79
C SER A 109 -0.25 -18.93 23.50
N ASN A 110 0.06 -17.74 24.02
CA ASN A 110 -0.93 -16.83 24.61
C ASN A 110 -1.98 -16.36 23.60
N GLN A 111 -1.63 -16.37 22.31
CA GLN A 111 -2.50 -16.02 21.19
C GLN A 111 -3.16 -17.23 20.53
N GLY A 112 -3.01 -18.43 21.10
CA GLY A 112 -3.59 -19.67 20.60
C GLY A 112 -2.96 -20.19 19.30
N VAL A 113 -1.77 -19.70 18.91
CA VAL A 113 -1.12 -20.05 17.64
C VAL A 113 0.21 -20.78 17.87
N ARG A 114 0.55 -21.71 16.98
CA ARG A 114 1.80 -22.47 17.03
C ARG A 114 2.85 -21.84 16.11
N CYS A 115 3.78 -21.11 16.70
CA CYS A 115 4.83 -20.37 15.99
C CYS A 115 6.16 -21.11 15.99
N LYS A 116 6.29 -22.14 15.13
CA LYS A 116 7.60 -22.75 14.85
C LYS A 116 7.77 -22.87 13.34
N PRO A 117 8.88 -22.39 12.76
CA PRO A 117 10.04 -21.71 13.38
C PRO A 117 9.80 -20.23 13.78
N LEU A 118 10.66 -19.70 14.65
CA LEU A 118 10.75 -18.28 15.06
C LEU A 118 11.94 -17.61 14.34
N PRO A 119 11.90 -16.29 14.09
CA PRO A 119 10.80 -15.36 14.36
C PRO A 119 9.67 -15.47 13.34
N VAL A 120 8.44 -15.19 13.80
CA VAL A 120 7.25 -15.24 12.96
C VAL A 120 6.45 -13.95 13.07
N THR A 121 5.84 -13.56 11.97
CA THR A 121 4.96 -12.40 11.90
C THR A 121 3.51 -12.85 11.78
N ARG A 122 2.60 -12.05 12.31
CA ARG A 122 1.16 -12.27 12.21
C ARG A 122 0.48 -10.99 11.77
N LEU A 123 -0.49 -11.12 10.86
CA LEU A 123 -1.33 -10.01 10.42
C LEU A 123 -2.80 -10.45 10.48
N ILE A 124 -3.59 -9.78 11.32
CA ILE A 124 -5.01 -10.10 11.51
C ILE A 124 -5.87 -8.84 11.46
N ALA A 125 -7.10 -8.98 10.97
CA ALA A 125 -8.13 -7.95 11.17
C ALA A 125 -8.75 -8.12 12.57
N ARG A 126 -8.88 -7.01 13.31
CA ARG A 126 -9.54 -7.00 14.63
C ARG A 126 -11.06 -6.95 14.54
N ASN A 127 -11.56 -6.27 13.52
CA ASN A 127 -12.99 -6.14 13.29
C ASN A 127 -13.46 -7.30 12.41
N GLN A 128 -14.72 -7.72 12.57
CA GLN A 128 -15.33 -8.65 11.62
C GLN A 128 -15.27 -7.99 10.24
N LEU A 129 -14.62 -8.68 9.28
CA LEU A 129 -14.68 -8.26 7.89
C LEU A 129 -16.16 -8.19 7.51
N PRO A 130 -16.63 -7.07 6.95
CA PRO A 130 -18.04 -6.92 6.65
C PRO A 130 -18.51 -8.08 5.78
N GLN A 131 -19.50 -8.82 6.26
CA GLN A 131 -20.07 -10.03 5.63
C GLN A 131 -20.52 -9.82 4.17
N GLN A 132 -20.58 -8.58 3.69
CA GLN A 132 -21.03 -8.19 2.36
C GLN A 132 -19.99 -8.35 1.23
N SER A 133 -18.71 -8.58 1.52
CA SER A 133 -17.69 -8.40 0.48
C SER A 133 -17.27 -9.71 -0.19
N ASN A 134 -17.59 -9.86 -1.48
CA ASN A 134 -16.89 -10.74 -2.44
C ASN A 134 -15.40 -10.34 -2.64
N ILE A 135 -14.80 -9.63 -1.68
CA ILE A 135 -13.47 -9.05 -1.74
C ILE A 135 -12.54 -9.97 -0.96
N LEU A 136 -11.50 -10.46 -1.64
CA LEU A 136 -10.57 -11.46 -1.12
C LEU A 136 -9.22 -10.82 -0.86
N PHE A 137 -8.91 -10.58 0.41
CA PHE A 137 -7.65 -9.96 0.79
C PHE A 137 -6.45 -10.89 0.55
N ARG A 138 -5.50 -10.45 -0.28
CA ARG A 138 -4.22 -11.12 -0.54
C ARG A 138 -3.07 -10.33 0.09
N ASN A 139 -2.96 -10.48 1.40
CA ASN A 139 -1.98 -9.77 2.22
C ASN A 139 -0.57 -10.35 2.05
N TRP A 140 0.40 -9.45 1.91
CA TRP A 140 1.80 -9.79 1.72
C TRP A 140 2.65 -9.18 2.84
N LEU A 141 3.69 -9.89 3.26
CA LEU A 141 4.78 -9.36 4.05
C LEU A 141 5.93 -9.02 3.10
N LEU A 142 6.36 -7.77 3.12
CA LEU A 142 7.57 -7.33 2.45
C LEU A 142 8.65 -7.14 3.52
N VAL A 143 9.74 -7.88 3.40
CA VAL A 143 10.94 -7.67 4.22
C VAL A 143 11.89 -6.80 3.41
N GLY A 144 12.04 -5.54 3.83
CA GLY A 144 12.98 -4.57 3.25
C GLY A 144 14.05 -4.18 4.26
N TRP A 145 15.18 -3.62 3.84
CA TRP A 145 16.27 -3.28 4.77
C TRP A 145 16.43 -1.77 4.97
N LEU A 146 16.62 -1.32 6.22
CA LEU A 146 16.72 0.11 6.54
C LEU A 146 18.09 0.69 6.14
N LEU A 147 19.18 -0.02 6.47
CA LEU A 147 20.56 0.45 6.19
C LEU A 147 20.94 0.38 4.71
N CYS A 148 20.16 -0.34 3.93
CA CYS A 148 20.30 -0.47 2.50
C CYS A 148 19.52 0.61 1.73
N GLN A 149 19.48 1.81 2.32
CA GLN A 149 18.84 3.03 1.79
C GLN A 149 17.38 2.87 1.36
N GLY A 150 16.65 1.86 1.88
CA GLY A 150 15.31 1.52 1.40
C GLY A 150 15.25 1.17 -0.09
N LYS A 151 16.38 0.81 -0.71
CA LYS A 151 16.51 0.66 -2.17
C LYS A 151 16.13 -0.73 -2.67
N TYR A 152 16.06 -1.74 -1.81
CA TYR A 152 15.80 -3.11 -2.23
C TYR A 152 14.97 -3.90 -1.22
N ILE A 153 14.06 -4.70 -1.78
CA ILE A 153 13.26 -5.69 -1.07
C ILE A 153 14.04 -7.00 -1.14
N CYS A 154 14.45 -7.54 0.01
CA CYS A 154 15.26 -8.75 0.05
C CYS A 154 14.40 -10.02 0.09
N GLN A 155 13.18 -9.91 0.59
CA GLN A 155 12.26 -11.04 0.62
C GLN A 155 10.81 -10.57 0.61
N VAL A 156 9.97 -11.30 -0.13
CA VAL A 156 8.52 -11.16 -0.11
C VAL A 156 7.94 -12.48 0.35
N GLN A 157 7.05 -12.44 1.33
CA GLN A 157 6.37 -13.63 1.84
C GLN A 157 4.87 -13.43 1.88
N ASP A 158 4.14 -14.48 1.56
CA ASP A 158 2.69 -14.51 1.72
C ASP A 158 2.32 -14.91 3.15
N PHE A 159 1.24 -14.33 3.68
CA PHE A 159 0.65 -14.80 4.92
C PHE A 159 -0.17 -16.07 4.67
N LYS A 160 0.24 -17.20 5.25
CA LYS A 160 -0.52 -18.44 5.28
C LYS A 160 -1.19 -18.56 6.66
N LEU A 161 -2.51 -18.68 6.70
CA LEU A 161 -3.28 -18.70 7.95
C LEU A 161 -2.95 -17.50 8.87
N ASN A 162 -2.82 -16.31 8.29
CA ASN A 162 -2.44 -15.07 8.97
C ASN A 162 -1.01 -15.04 9.55
N LEU A 163 -0.15 -16.00 9.22
CA LEU A 163 1.23 -16.10 9.68
C LEU A 163 2.23 -16.10 8.52
N ALA A 164 3.38 -15.46 8.71
CA ALA A 164 4.51 -15.52 7.79
C ALA A 164 5.83 -15.68 8.56
N HIS A 165 6.62 -16.69 8.17
CA HIS A 165 7.84 -17.11 8.85
C HIS A 165 9.08 -16.49 8.21
N ILE A 166 9.75 -15.58 8.92
CA ILE A 166 10.89 -14.82 8.37
C ILE A 166 12.07 -15.75 8.05
N ALA A 167 12.27 -16.81 8.85
CA ALA A 167 13.25 -17.85 8.62
C ALA A 167 12.56 -19.23 8.59
N GLU A 168 12.59 -19.94 7.46
CA GLU A 168 11.89 -21.22 7.30
C GLU A 168 12.62 -22.40 7.97
N ASN A 169 13.93 -22.28 8.19
CA ASN A 169 14.74 -23.23 8.96
C ASN A 169 15.86 -22.42 9.59
N GLY A 170 16.21 -22.66 10.87
CA GLY A 170 17.24 -21.91 11.61
C GLY A 170 18.66 -21.93 11.02
N THR A 171 18.82 -22.40 9.78
CA THR A 171 20.04 -22.50 8.98
C THR A 171 20.01 -21.63 7.71
N GLN A 172 18.84 -21.15 7.25
CA GLN A 172 18.77 -20.25 6.10
C GLN A 172 18.96 -18.81 6.58
N VAL A 173 20.22 -18.36 6.55
CA VAL A 173 20.54 -16.94 6.52
C VAL A 173 19.76 -16.33 5.37
N LEU A 174 18.97 -15.28 5.64
CA LEU A 174 18.29 -14.49 4.61
C LEU A 174 19.28 -14.22 3.47
N PRO A 175 18.95 -14.50 2.19
CA PRO A 175 19.95 -14.64 1.12
C PRO A 175 20.84 -13.42 0.85
N TYR A 176 20.60 -12.28 1.50
CA TYR A 176 21.57 -11.18 1.63
C TYR A 176 21.29 -10.41 2.92
N PRO A 177 22.05 -10.64 4.02
CA PRO A 177 22.01 -9.72 5.15
C PRO A 177 22.84 -8.50 4.75
N CYS A 178 22.20 -7.33 4.69
CA CYS A 178 22.94 -6.08 4.75
C CYS A 178 23.84 -6.12 6.00
N PRO A 179 25.05 -5.56 5.97
CA PRO A 179 25.87 -5.48 7.18
C PRO A 179 25.04 -4.81 8.30
N ASP A 180 25.04 -5.42 9.48
CA ASP A 180 24.43 -4.97 10.75
C ASP A 180 23.01 -5.44 11.13
N ASP A 181 22.40 -6.42 10.45
CA ASP A 181 21.11 -7.04 10.87
C ASP A 181 19.92 -6.07 11.06
N GLN A 182 19.98 -4.87 10.47
CA GLN A 182 18.92 -3.86 10.55
C GLN A 182 17.96 -3.93 9.36
N TYR A 183 16.92 -4.76 9.49
CA TYR A 183 15.82 -4.85 8.52
C TYR A 183 14.51 -4.22 9.03
N VAL A 184 13.62 -3.89 8.10
CA VAL A 184 12.25 -3.39 8.31
C VAL A 184 11.27 -4.40 7.75
N LEU A 185 10.33 -4.81 8.60
CA LEU A 185 9.19 -5.60 8.18
C LEU A 185 8.08 -4.64 7.77
N ARG A 186 7.74 -4.63 6.48
CA ARG A 186 6.60 -3.89 5.93
C ARG A 186 5.45 -4.85 5.68
N PHE A 187 4.39 -4.70 6.45
CA PHE A 187 3.14 -5.42 6.30
C PHE A 187 2.30 -4.70 5.25
N VAL A 188 1.76 -5.45 4.28
CA VAL A 188 1.01 -4.90 3.15
C VAL A 188 -0.34 -5.61 3.05
N VAL A 189 -1.41 -4.82 3.07
CA VAL A 189 -2.79 -5.27 2.89
C VAL A 189 -3.24 -4.97 1.48
N ARG A 190 -3.83 -5.96 0.81
CA ARG A 190 -4.36 -5.81 -0.55
C ARG A 190 -5.74 -6.43 -0.65
N PRO A 191 -6.80 -5.64 -0.87
CA PRO A 191 -8.16 -6.12 -1.13
C PRO A 191 -8.27 -6.92 -2.42
#